data_AF-A0A530C8T5-F1
#
_entry.id   AF-A0A530C8T5-F1
#
_cell.length_a   1.000
_cell.length_b   1.000
_cell.length_c   1.000
_cell.angle_alpha   90.00
_cell.angle_beta   90.00
_cell.angle_gamma   90.00
#
_symmetry.space_group_name_H-M   'P 1'
#
loop_
_entity.id
_entity.type
_entity.pdbx_description
1 polymer ?
#
loop_
_entity_poly.entity_id
_entity_poly.type
_entity_poly.pdbx_seq_one_letter_code
_entity_poly.pdbx_strand_id
1 'polypeptide(L)'
;MTRRWTINGRFLSQSTTGVQRYAREIVRSLDDLIAERAPLTRGLEIRLHCPPGSSDVLLNSIERCEIGSTGGHLWEQTQLATSLRGGGLLSLCNTGPLLSRKHIVCIHDANVWNAPQSYSLGFRASYKTLLPCLGKTACNISTVSNFSLGELVRRDIVPAQKAFVAPNGHEHVLQWKPEHSAATRLAASRDTIVMIGSAAPHKNVDLILGMSDRLGKAGFRIAVVGMPGSHIFKTGSARAEAGNIHWLGRISDSELAALLTDSLCLAFPSLTEGFGLPV
;
A
#
# COMPACT_ATOMS: atom_id res chain seq x y z
N MET A 1 -6.56 31.51 -11.87
CA MET A 1 -6.00 30.64 -12.93
C MET A 1 -6.37 29.20 -12.63
N THR A 2 -6.84 28.45 -13.62
CA THR A 2 -7.20 27.03 -13.46
C THR A 2 -5.94 26.17 -13.33
N ARG A 3 -5.88 25.34 -12.28
CA ARG A 3 -4.81 24.37 -12.02
C ARG A 3 -5.30 23.00 -12.50
N ARG A 4 -4.69 22.49 -13.57
CA ARG A 4 -5.02 21.16 -14.11
C ARG A 4 -4.04 20.11 -13.62
N TRP A 5 -4.56 19.02 -13.08
CA TRP A 5 -3.79 17.87 -12.60
C TRP A 5 -4.42 16.56 -13.05
N THR A 6 -3.57 15.58 -13.32
CA THR A 6 -3.97 14.21 -13.64
C THR A 6 -3.44 13.28 -12.56
N ILE A 7 -4.27 12.35 -12.09
CA ILE A 7 -3.85 11.27 -11.21
C ILE A 7 -3.50 10.05 -12.07
N ASN A 8 -2.34 9.46 -11.80
CA ASN A 8 -1.90 8.18 -12.35
C ASN A 8 -2.74 7.04 -11.73
N GLY A 9 -3.72 6.54 -12.49
CA GLY A 9 -4.65 5.49 -12.08
C GLY A 9 -4.13 4.05 -12.25
N ARG A 10 -2.84 3.83 -12.54
CA ARG A 10 -2.28 2.47 -12.70
C ARG A 10 -2.51 1.56 -11.50
N PHE A 11 -2.65 2.13 -10.30
CA PHE A 11 -2.95 1.37 -9.08
C PHE A 11 -4.29 0.61 -9.13
N LEU A 12 -5.20 1.00 -10.03
CA LEU A 12 -6.49 0.34 -10.27
C LEU A 12 -6.38 -0.91 -11.14
N SER A 13 -5.27 -1.12 -11.82
CA SER A 13 -5.00 -2.36 -12.58
C SER A 13 -4.24 -3.40 -11.74
N GLN A 14 -4.15 -3.20 -10.43
CA GLN A 14 -3.35 -4.01 -9.51
C GLN A 14 -4.20 -4.50 -8.35
N SER A 15 -3.83 -5.65 -7.76
CA SER A 15 -4.43 -6.08 -6.51
C SER A 15 -4.17 -5.07 -5.40
N THR A 16 -5.18 -4.82 -4.58
CA THR A 16 -5.06 -3.86 -3.48
C THR A 16 -4.09 -4.37 -2.41
N THR A 17 -2.98 -3.64 -2.22
CA THR A 17 -2.13 -3.71 -1.03
C THR A 17 -2.26 -2.39 -0.25
N GLY A 18 -1.49 -2.18 0.82
CA GLY A 18 -1.47 -0.91 1.55
C GLY A 18 -1.18 0.30 0.65
N VAL A 19 -0.30 0.17 -0.34
CA VAL A 19 0.04 1.26 -1.28
C VAL A 19 -1.14 1.61 -2.21
N GLN A 20 -1.84 0.60 -2.72
CA GLN A 20 -3.03 0.82 -3.56
C GLN A 20 -4.21 1.31 -2.72
N ARG A 21 -4.36 0.85 -1.47
CA ARG A 21 -5.37 1.36 -0.53
C ARG A 21 -5.13 2.84 -0.26
N TYR A 22 -3.90 3.22 0.09
CA TYR A 22 -3.49 4.62 0.22
C TYR A 22 -3.90 5.45 -1.01
N ALA A 23 -3.59 4.98 -2.22
CA ALA A 23 -3.94 5.70 -3.43
C ALA A 23 -5.46 5.85 -3.60
N ARG A 24 -6.25 4.79 -3.35
CA ARG A 24 -7.72 4.84 -3.41
C ARG A 24 -8.28 5.84 -2.42
N GLU A 25 -7.85 5.81 -1.16
CA GLU A 25 -8.36 6.69 -0.10
C GLU A 25 -7.96 8.14 -0.31
N ILE A 26 -6.76 8.42 -0.82
CA ILE A 26 -6.35 9.78 -1.20
C ILE A 26 -7.21 10.30 -2.36
N VAL A 27 -7.49 9.48 -3.38
CA VAL A 27 -8.33 9.90 -4.51
C VAL A 27 -9.77 10.17 -4.06
N ARG A 28 -10.35 9.31 -3.21
CA ARG A 28 -11.68 9.53 -2.61
C ARG A 28 -11.72 10.80 -1.77
N SER A 29 -10.74 11.00 -0.90
CA SER A 29 -10.67 12.20 -0.06
C SER A 29 -10.52 13.48 -0.88
N LEU A 30 -9.74 13.44 -1.97
CA LEU A 30 -9.64 14.57 -2.90
C LEU A 30 -10.96 14.83 -3.64
N ASP A 31 -11.67 13.77 -4.02
CA ASP A 31 -12.98 13.87 -4.67
C ASP A 31 -14.02 14.53 -3.75
N ASP A 32 -14.08 14.10 -2.50
CA ASP A 32 -14.96 14.66 -1.47
C ASP A 32 -14.65 16.15 -1.22
N LEU A 33 -13.36 16.51 -1.06
CA LEU A 33 -12.94 17.91 -0.89
C LEU A 33 -13.29 18.80 -2.10
N ILE A 34 -13.32 18.23 -3.31
CA ILE A 34 -13.76 18.96 -4.52
C ILE A 34 -15.28 19.11 -4.50
N ALA A 35 -16.02 18.05 -4.18
CA ALA A 35 -17.48 18.06 -4.07
C ALA A 35 -17.96 19.10 -3.05
N GLU A 36 -17.28 19.17 -1.90
CA GLU A 36 -17.54 20.12 -0.80
C GLU A 36 -17.04 21.55 -1.09
N ARG A 37 -16.36 21.77 -2.22
CA ARG A 37 -15.79 23.07 -2.62
C ARG A 37 -14.86 23.67 -1.56
N ALA A 38 -14.05 22.81 -0.93
CA ALA A 38 -13.05 23.24 0.04
C ALA A 38 -12.18 24.39 -0.51
N PRO A 39 -11.76 25.38 0.30
CA PRO A 39 -11.09 26.58 -0.22
C PRO A 39 -9.88 26.31 -1.13
N LEU A 40 -9.11 25.25 -0.85
CA LEU A 40 -7.93 24.85 -1.61
C LEU A 40 -8.24 24.17 -2.96
N THR A 41 -9.48 23.70 -3.18
CA THR A 41 -9.91 23.07 -4.44
C THR A 41 -10.46 24.07 -5.45
N ARG A 42 -10.61 25.35 -5.09
CA ARG A 42 -11.07 26.40 -6.01
C ARG A 42 -10.16 26.50 -7.24
N GLY A 43 -10.76 26.38 -8.42
CA GLY A 43 -10.05 26.40 -9.71
C GLY A 43 -9.10 25.21 -9.89
N LEU A 44 -9.30 24.10 -9.19
CA LEU A 44 -8.56 22.85 -9.36
C LEU A 44 -9.39 21.89 -10.22
N GLU A 45 -8.84 21.49 -11.37
CA GLU A 45 -9.42 20.47 -12.24
C GLU A 45 -8.55 19.22 -12.12
N ILE A 46 -9.14 18.12 -11.63
CA ILE A 46 -8.46 16.83 -11.49
C ILE A 46 -9.15 15.79 -12.38
N ARG A 47 -8.34 15.00 -13.09
CA ARG A 47 -8.80 13.79 -13.80
C ARG A 47 -8.03 12.57 -13.33
N LEU A 48 -8.68 11.42 -13.32
CA LEU A 48 -8.06 10.13 -13.04
C LEU A 48 -7.86 9.38 -14.36
N HIS A 49 -6.62 9.26 -14.83
CA HIS A 49 -6.31 8.51 -16.05
C HIS A 49 -5.97 7.07 -15.70
N CYS A 50 -6.65 6.10 -16.32
CA CYS A 50 -6.50 4.67 -16.04
C CYS A 50 -6.10 3.90 -17.29
N PRO A 51 -5.28 2.83 -17.17
CA PRO A 51 -5.09 1.89 -18.27
C PRO A 51 -6.35 1.04 -18.50
N PRO A 52 -6.49 0.42 -19.70
CA PRO A 52 -7.60 -0.46 -20.00
C PRO A 52 -7.75 -1.62 -19.02
N GLY A 53 -8.99 -2.00 -18.72
CA GLY A 53 -9.30 -3.12 -17.82
C GLY A 53 -9.03 -2.85 -16.34
N SER A 54 -8.84 -1.58 -15.95
CA SER A 54 -8.69 -1.19 -14.55
C SER A 54 -10.00 -1.30 -13.79
N SER A 55 -9.94 -1.73 -12.52
CA SER A 55 -11.11 -1.75 -11.63
C SER A 55 -11.75 -0.38 -11.50
N ASP A 56 -13.05 -0.34 -11.23
CA ASP A 56 -13.75 0.92 -11.05
C ASP A 56 -13.53 1.55 -9.67
N VAL A 57 -13.77 2.86 -9.58
CA VAL A 57 -13.84 3.63 -8.33
C VAL A 57 -14.97 4.63 -8.47
N LEU A 58 -15.93 4.56 -7.54
CA LEU A 58 -17.01 5.54 -7.44
C LEU A 58 -16.43 6.88 -6.99
N LEU A 59 -16.57 7.89 -7.85
CA LEU A 59 -16.14 9.28 -7.65
C LEU A 59 -17.27 10.20 -8.10
N ASN A 60 -17.50 11.28 -7.37
CA ASN A 60 -18.58 12.24 -7.60
C ASN A 60 -18.13 13.41 -8.49
N SER A 61 -16.87 13.85 -8.35
CA SER A 61 -16.36 15.08 -8.95
C SER A 61 -15.18 14.87 -9.90
N ILE A 62 -14.33 13.89 -9.63
CA ILE A 62 -13.15 13.57 -10.44
C ILE A 62 -13.55 12.64 -11.58
N GLU A 63 -13.36 13.11 -12.81
CA GLU A 63 -13.62 12.33 -14.02
C GLU A 63 -12.60 11.19 -14.16
N ARG A 64 -13.08 9.94 -14.21
CA ARG A 64 -12.28 8.77 -14.59
C ARG A 64 -12.23 8.66 -16.11
N CYS A 65 -11.03 8.72 -16.68
CA CYS A 65 -10.79 8.53 -18.11
C CYS A 65 -9.93 7.29 -18.34
N GLU A 66 -10.48 6.29 -19.04
CA GLU A 66 -9.66 5.20 -19.55
C GLU A 66 -8.92 5.66 -20.81
N ILE A 67 -7.60 5.45 -20.86
CA ILE A 67 -6.75 5.93 -21.95
C ILE A 67 -5.76 4.87 -22.42
N GLY A 68 -5.43 4.93 -23.71
CA GLY A 68 -4.43 4.06 -24.31
C GLY A 68 -4.94 2.64 -24.54
N SER A 69 -4.00 1.73 -24.73
CA SER A 69 -4.24 0.32 -25.13
C SER A 69 -3.33 -0.68 -24.41
N THR A 70 -2.40 -0.17 -23.60
CA THR A 70 -1.42 -0.99 -22.87
C THR A 70 -1.64 -0.87 -21.37
N GLY A 71 -0.99 -1.73 -20.58
CA GLY A 71 -1.02 -1.67 -19.12
C GLY A 71 0.37 -1.52 -18.50
N GLY A 72 0.41 -1.51 -17.17
CA GLY A 72 1.67 -1.56 -16.42
C GLY A 72 2.61 -0.37 -16.66
N HIS A 73 3.91 -0.62 -16.63
CA HIS A 73 4.92 0.45 -16.78
C HIS A 73 5.00 1.00 -18.21
N LEU A 74 4.68 0.20 -19.24
CA LEU A 74 4.67 0.70 -20.61
C LEU A 74 3.64 1.82 -20.77
N TRP A 75 2.42 1.60 -20.29
CA TRP A 75 1.37 2.61 -20.26
C TRP A 75 1.78 3.84 -19.46
N GLU A 76 2.33 3.63 -18.26
CA GLU A 76 2.73 4.71 -17.35
C GLU A 76 3.81 5.60 -17.96
N GLN A 77 4.83 5.02 -18.60
CA GLN A 77 5.96 5.76 -19.15
C GLN A 77 5.65 6.42 -20.50
N THR A 78 4.61 5.97 -21.22
CA THR A 78 4.29 6.45 -22.58
C THR A 78 2.93 7.13 -22.64
N GLN A 79 1.85 6.35 -22.65
CA GLN A 79 0.47 6.80 -22.89
C GLN A 79 -0.01 7.78 -21.81
N LEU A 80 0.34 7.54 -20.55
CA LEU A 80 0.04 8.48 -19.46
C LEU A 80 0.83 9.79 -19.63
N ALA A 81 2.14 9.71 -19.91
CA ALA A 81 3.00 10.88 -20.04
C ALA A 81 2.53 11.85 -21.14
N THR A 82 2.09 11.31 -22.29
CA THR A 82 1.59 12.13 -23.42
C THR A 82 0.19 12.68 -23.19
N SER A 83 -0.60 12.08 -22.28
CA SER A 83 -1.98 12.49 -22.01
C SER A 83 -2.14 13.76 -21.17
N LEU A 84 -1.06 14.28 -20.58
CA LEU A 84 -1.13 15.33 -19.55
C LEU A 84 -1.54 16.72 -20.07
N ARG A 85 -1.45 16.99 -21.38
CA ARG A 85 -1.84 18.26 -22.03
C ARG A 85 -1.28 19.52 -21.32
N GLY A 86 -0.05 19.47 -20.82
CA GLY A 86 0.61 20.55 -20.07
C GLY A 86 0.16 20.72 -18.61
N GLY A 87 -0.74 19.86 -18.13
CA GLY A 87 -1.15 19.75 -16.73
C GLY A 87 -0.09 19.11 -15.83
N GLY A 88 -0.32 19.17 -14.52
CA GLY A 88 0.49 18.45 -13.54
C GLY A 88 0.10 16.97 -13.44
N LEU A 89 0.99 16.15 -12.89
CA LEU A 89 0.74 14.74 -12.63
C LEU A 89 0.90 14.43 -11.14
N LEU A 90 0.00 13.62 -10.60
CA LEU A 90 0.08 13.04 -9.26
C LEU A 90 0.20 11.52 -9.38
N SER A 91 1.26 10.92 -8.84
CA SER A 91 1.45 9.47 -8.79
C SER A 91 1.61 9.00 -7.36
N LEU A 92 0.68 8.16 -6.90
CA LEU A 92 0.52 7.82 -5.49
C LEU A 92 1.18 6.48 -5.08
N CYS A 93 1.84 5.78 -6.02
CA CYS A 93 2.29 4.40 -5.84
C CYS A 93 3.75 4.18 -6.25
N ASN A 94 4.68 4.92 -5.64
CA ASN A 94 6.14 4.87 -5.83
C ASN A 94 6.66 5.28 -7.21
N THR A 95 5.92 5.02 -8.29
CA THR A 95 6.42 5.21 -9.65
C THR A 95 5.56 6.16 -10.46
N GLY A 96 6.12 6.65 -11.55
CA GLY A 96 5.45 7.46 -12.55
C GLY A 96 6.36 7.70 -13.76
N PRO A 97 5.88 8.41 -14.80
CA PRO A 97 6.65 8.70 -16.00
C PRO A 97 7.88 9.57 -15.72
N LEU A 98 9.06 9.10 -16.12
CA LEU A 98 10.33 9.78 -15.86
C LEU A 98 10.46 11.15 -16.55
N LEU A 99 9.81 11.32 -17.69
CA LEU A 99 9.90 12.53 -18.51
C LEU A 99 8.93 13.64 -18.05
N SER A 100 8.03 13.35 -17.11
CA SER A 100 7.09 14.34 -16.59
C SER A 100 7.74 15.19 -15.50
N ARG A 101 7.88 16.51 -15.75
CA ARG A 101 8.54 17.44 -14.82
C ARG A 101 7.59 18.03 -13.78
N LYS A 102 6.39 18.45 -14.19
CA LYS A 102 5.34 18.95 -13.28
C LYS A 102 4.63 17.77 -12.62
N HIS A 103 5.37 17.06 -11.79
CA HIS A 103 5.00 15.74 -11.29
C HIS A 103 5.26 15.65 -9.79
N ILE A 104 4.23 15.27 -9.06
CA ILE A 104 4.30 14.90 -7.64
C ILE A 104 4.24 13.38 -7.56
N VAL A 105 5.26 12.77 -6.95
CA VAL A 105 5.31 11.31 -6.73
C VAL A 105 5.33 11.02 -5.25
N CYS A 106 4.44 10.13 -4.79
CA CYS A 106 4.54 9.54 -3.47
C CYS A 106 5.47 8.33 -3.52
N ILE A 107 6.65 8.45 -2.90
CA ILE A 107 7.57 7.35 -2.65
C ILE A 107 7.41 6.94 -1.18
N HIS A 108 6.80 5.79 -0.95
CA HIS A 108 6.35 5.30 0.36
C HIS A 108 7.51 4.94 1.28
N ASP A 109 8.54 4.28 0.76
CA ASP A 109 9.66 3.81 1.57
C ASP A 109 10.89 3.53 0.70
N ALA A 110 12.00 3.21 1.38
CA ALA A 110 13.22 2.71 0.76
C ALA A 110 13.41 1.20 1.00
N ASN A 111 12.33 0.42 1.17
CA ASN A 111 12.43 -0.99 1.57
C ASN A 111 13.17 -1.87 0.55
N VAL A 112 13.21 -1.47 -0.73
CA VAL A 112 14.05 -2.11 -1.76
C VAL A 112 15.56 -2.06 -1.40
N TRP A 113 15.98 -1.07 -0.62
CA TRP A 113 17.34 -0.98 -0.06
C TRP A 113 17.44 -1.53 1.36
N ASN A 114 16.41 -1.35 2.19
CA ASN A 114 16.45 -1.74 3.61
C ASN A 114 16.27 -3.25 3.82
N ALA A 115 15.50 -3.88 2.95
CA ALA A 115 15.25 -5.32 2.98
C ALA A 115 15.22 -5.92 1.55
N PRO A 116 16.35 -5.85 0.80
CA PRO A 116 16.42 -6.30 -0.59
C PRO A 116 16.07 -7.78 -0.75
N GLN A 117 16.27 -8.61 0.26
CA GLN A 117 15.88 -10.03 0.29
C GLN A 117 14.36 -10.24 0.14
N SER A 118 13.55 -9.21 0.36
CA SER A 118 12.09 -9.27 0.23
C SER A 118 11.58 -9.06 -1.18
N TYR A 119 12.47 -8.79 -2.14
CA TYR A 119 12.10 -8.40 -3.49
C TYR A 119 12.89 -9.21 -4.52
N SER A 120 12.26 -9.52 -5.64
CA SER A 120 12.93 -10.18 -6.76
C SER A 120 14.04 -9.32 -7.34
N LEU A 121 15.05 -9.94 -7.94
CA LEU A 121 16.19 -9.22 -8.54
C LEU A 121 15.75 -8.21 -9.61
N GLY A 122 14.81 -8.59 -10.47
CA GLY A 122 14.26 -7.70 -11.50
C GLY A 122 13.53 -6.49 -10.91
N PHE A 123 12.72 -6.70 -9.87
CA PHE A 123 12.04 -5.61 -9.16
C PHE A 123 13.04 -4.67 -8.48
N ARG A 124 14.09 -5.23 -7.84
CA ARG A 124 15.16 -4.44 -7.23
C ARG A 124 15.87 -3.58 -8.27
N ALA A 125 16.27 -4.16 -9.39
CA ALA A 125 16.97 -3.44 -10.44
C ALA A 125 16.11 -2.30 -11.00
N SER A 126 14.83 -2.56 -11.30
CA SER A 126 13.94 -1.54 -11.83
C SER A 126 13.70 -0.40 -10.82
N TYR A 127 13.41 -0.71 -9.56
CA TYR A 127 13.17 0.31 -8.53
C TYR A 127 14.44 1.10 -8.16
N LYS A 128 15.60 0.44 -8.10
CA LYS A 128 16.88 1.11 -7.83
C LYS A 128 17.30 2.07 -8.94
N THR A 129 16.79 1.89 -10.14
CA THR A 129 16.99 2.85 -11.25
C THR A 129 15.88 3.90 -11.28
N LEU A 130 14.62 3.48 -11.17
CA LEU A 130 13.46 4.34 -11.37
C LEU A 130 13.29 5.38 -10.26
N LEU A 131 13.43 4.99 -8.99
CA LEU A 131 13.16 5.90 -7.86
C LEU A 131 14.17 7.04 -7.76
N PRO A 132 15.51 6.84 -7.88
CA PRO A 132 16.45 7.95 -7.90
C PRO A 132 16.26 8.88 -9.10
N CYS A 133 15.88 8.33 -10.27
CA CYS A 133 15.53 9.13 -11.43
C CYS A 133 14.31 10.01 -11.15
N LEU A 134 13.23 9.45 -10.58
CA LEU A 134 12.05 10.23 -10.19
C LEU A 134 12.36 11.28 -9.13
N GLY A 135 13.16 10.96 -8.11
CA GLY A 135 13.58 11.93 -7.10
C GLY A 135 14.32 13.13 -7.69
N LYS A 136 15.02 12.93 -8.81
CA LYS A 136 15.70 14.01 -9.55
C LYS A 136 14.76 14.74 -10.51
N THR A 137 13.89 14.04 -11.22
CA THR A 137 13.09 14.62 -12.32
C THR A 137 11.76 15.24 -11.89
N ALA A 138 11.11 14.69 -10.86
CA ALA A 138 9.84 15.19 -10.33
C ALA A 138 10.01 16.60 -9.70
N CYS A 139 8.92 17.36 -9.67
CA CYS A 139 8.92 18.68 -9.05
C CYS A 139 8.89 18.58 -7.52
N ASN A 140 8.08 17.65 -6.98
CA ASN A 140 8.02 17.36 -5.56
C ASN A 140 7.85 15.87 -5.32
N ILE A 141 8.34 15.40 -4.18
CA ILE A 141 8.16 14.05 -3.70
C ILE A 141 7.38 14.09 -2.38
N SER A 142 6.32 13.31 -2.28
CA SER A 142 5.70 13.04 -0.98
C SER A 142 6.19 11.70 -0.44
N THR A 143 6.19 11.55 0.87
CA THR A 143 6.40 10.26 1.53
C THR A 143 5.57 10.19 2.80
N VAL A 144 5.40 9.00 3.36
CA VAL A 144 4.39 8.74 4.38
C VAL A 144 4.86 9.05 5.80
N SER A 145 6.17 9.13 6.06
CA SER A 145 6.68 9.39 7.41
C SER A 145 8.04 10.09 7.40
N ASN A 146 8.42 10.66 8.55
CA ASN A 146 9.77 11.19 8.75
C ASN A 146 10.85 10.09 8.65
N PHE A 147 10.53 8.85 9.07
CA PHE A 147 11.42 7.71 8.93
C PHE A 147 11.68 7.39 7.44
N SER A 148 10.62 7.26 6.64
CA SER A 148 10.74 7.04 5.20
C SER A 148 11.51 8.17 4.52
N LEU A 149 11.21 9.43 4.88
CA LEU A 149 11.94 10.58 4.34
C LEU A 149 13.44 10.49 4.65
N GLY A 150 13.80 10.20 5.91
CA GLY A 150 15.20 10.04 6.32
C GLY A 150 15.90 8.95 5.53
N GLU A 151 15.25 7.81 5.32
CA GLU A 151 15.81 6.70 4.55
C GLU A 151 15.99 7.04 3.06
N LEU A 152 15.04 7.75 2.46
CA LEU A 152 15.10 8.18 1.06
C LEU A 152 16.24 9.20 0.83
N VAL A 153 16.40 10.15 1.74
CA VAL A 153 17.46 11.17 1.68
C VAL A 153 18.83 10.56 1.96
N ARG A 154 18.95 9.73 3.00
CA ARG A 154 20.21 9.05 3.36
C ARG A 154 20.78 8.20 2.23
N ARG A 155 19.92 7.75 1.31
CA ARG A 155 20.25 6.90 0.16
C ARG A 155 20.42 7.66 -1.15
N ASP A 156 20.36 8.99 -1.12
CA ASP A 156 20.41 9.86 -2.30
C ASP A 156 19.34 9.50 -3.36
N ILE A 157 18.20 8.97 -2.90
CA ILE A 157 17.05 8.68 -3.76
C ILE A 157 16.28 9.97 -4.03
N VAL A 158 16.14 10.81 -3.01
CA VAL A 158 15.35 12.06 -3.08
C VAL A 158 16.13 13.21 -2.44
N PRO A 159 16.25 14.38 -3.11
CA PRO A 159 16.76 15.60 -2.49
C PRO A 159 15.79 16.12 -1.42
N ALA A 160 16.28 16.39 -0.21
CA ALA A 160 15.45 16.79 0.93
C ALA A 160 14.57 18.03 0.64
N GLN A 161 15.09 18.99 -0.13
CA GLN A 161 14.40 20.25 -0.45
C GLN A 161 13.18 20.06 -1.37
N LYS A 162 13.09 18.93 -2.08
CA LYS A 162 11.96 18.59 -2.94
C LYS A 162 10.91 17.73 -2.23
N ALA A 163 11.18 17.28 -1.01
CA ALA A 163 10.40 16.27 -0.34
C ALA A 163 9.55 16.85 0.79
N PHE A 164 8.38 16.28 1.01
CA PHE A 164 7.54 16.56 2.18
C PHE A 164 6.87 15.29 2.69
N VAL A 165 6.50 15.31 3.96
CA VAL A 165 5.81 14.19 4.61
C VAL A 165 4.30 14.42 4.56
N ALA A 166 3.57 13.44 4.04
CA ALA A 166 2.12 13.34 4.06
C ALA A 166 1.75 12.04 4.79
N PRO A 167 1.50 12.09 6.11
CA PRO A 167 1.17 10.91 6.90
C PRO A 167 -0.06 10.17 6.38
N ASN A 168 -0.07 8.84 6.50
CA ASN A 168 -1.26 8.07 6.17
C ASN A 168 -2.37 8.35 7.19
N GLY A 169 -3.60 8.45 6.69
CA GLY A 169 -4.81 8.40 7.50
C GLY A 169 -5.21 6.97 7.86
N HIS A 170 -6.15 6.84 8.78
CA HIS A 170 -6.75 5.58 9.21
C HIS A 170 -8.28 5.60 9.11
N GLU A 171 -8.86 6.70 8.67
CA GLU A 171 -10.28 7.00 8.78
C GLU A 171 -11.14 6.01 7.98
N HIS A 172 -10.58 5.35 6.96
CA HIS A 172 -11.27 4.29 6.21
C HIS A 172 -11.73 3.14 7.10
N VAL A 173 -11.02 2.85 8.21
CA VAL A 173 -11.40 1.78 9.13
C VAL A 173 -12.65 2.10 9.93
N LEU A 174 -13.00 3.39 10.08
CA LEU A 174 -14.20 3.82 10.80
C LEU A 174 -15.49 3.45 10.06
N GLN A 175 -15.38 3.15 8.76
CA GLN A 175 -16.49 2.69 7.94
C GLN A 175 -16.65 1.17 7.95
N TRP A 176 -15.71 0.43 8.54
CA TRP A 176 -15.77 -1.02 8.60
C TRP A 176 -16.92 -1.46 9.50
N LYS A 177 -17.67 -2.46 9.04
CA LYS A 177 -18.73 -3.10 9.81
C LYS A 177 -18.22 -4.48 10.25
N PRO A 178 -17.85 -4.68 11.53
CA PRO A 178 -17.33 -5.94 12.02
C PRO A 178 -18.30 -7.10 11.74
N GLU A 179 -17.83 -8.11 11.01
CA GLU A 179 -18.61 -9.31 10.73
C GLU A 179 -17.72 -10.55 10.63
N HIS A 180 -17.99 -11.56 11.45
CA HIS A 180 -17.27 -12.84 11.39
C HIS A 180 -17.80 -13.78 10.32
N SER A 181 -16.90 -14.26 9.46
CA SER A 181 -17.06 -15.53 8.74
C SER A 181 -16.90 -16.74 9.65
N ALA A 182 -17.25 -17.93 9.13
CA ALA A 182 -17.02 -19.19 9.86
C ALA A 182 -15.54 -19.39 10.23
N ALA A 183 -14.61 -19.06 9.33
CA ALA A 183 -13.18 -19.21 9.56
C ALA A 183 -12.66 -18.24 10.64
N THR A 184 -13.04 -16.96 10.57
CA THR A 184 -12.61 -15.98 11.57
C THR A 184 -13.23 -16.23 12.93
N ARG A 185 -14.47 -16.74 13.00
CA ARG A 185 -15.13 -17.11 14.26
C ARG A 185 -14.40 -18.25 14.99
N LEU A 186 -13.83 -19.21 14.26
CA LEU A 186 -13.02 -20.28 14.86
C LEU A 186 -11.69 -19.75 15.41
N ALA A 187 -11.12 -18.73 14.77
CA ALA A 187 -9.85 -18.15 15.15
C ALA A 187 -9.98 -17.11 16.28
N ALA A 188 -11.08 -16.38 16.36
CA ALA A 188 -11.28 -15.29 17.30
C ALA A 188 -11.44 -15.78 18.75
N SER A 189 -10.68 -15.18 19.67
CA SER A 189 -10.71 -15.41 21.12
C SER A 189 -9.89 -14.34 21.83
N ARG A 190 -10.18 -14.08 23.11
CA ARG A 190 -9.33 -13.23 23.98
C ARG A 190 -7.92 -13.79 24.20
N ASP A 191 -7.62 -14.99 23.71
CA ASP A 191 -6.28 -15.60 23.70
C ASP A 191 -5.64 -15.62 22.31
N THR A 192 -6.25 -14.96 21.31
CA THR A 192 -5.77 -14.97 19.93
C THR A 192 -4.85 -13.80 19.65
N ILE A 193 -3.64 -14.10 19.16
CA ILE A 193 -2.70 -13.13 18.61
C ILE A 193 -2.93 -13.05 17.10
N VAL A 194 -3.37 -11.90 16.61
CA VAL A 194 -3.57 -11.65 15.18
C VAL A 194 -2.24 -11.25 14.56
N MET A 195 -1.93 -11.79 13.39
CA MET A 195 -0.82 -11.37 12.56
C MET A 195 -1.35 -10.98 11.18
N ILE A 196 -1.01 -9.78 10.71
CA ILE A 196 -1.40 -9.30 9.39
C ILE A 196 -0.14 -9.12 8.57
N GLY A 197 -0.04 -9.77 7.42
CA GLY A 197 1.09 -9.54 6.54
C GLY A 197 1.26 -10.55 5.41
N SER A 198 2.43 -10.49 4.80
CA SER A 198 2.89 -11.42 3.78
C SER A 198 4.12 -12.17 4.28
N ALA A 199 4.55 -13.20 3.54
CA ALA A 199 5.76 -13.97 3.83
C ALA A 199 7.05 -13.19 3.50
N ALA A 200 6.97 -11.87 3.35
CA ALA A 200 8.13 -11.05 3.07
C ALA A 200 9.08 -11.07 4.29
N PRO A 201 10.38 -11.35 4.11
CA PRO A 201 11.34 -11.47 5.20
C PRO A 201 11.35 -10.29 6.18
N HIS A 202 11.16 -9.06 5.70
CA HIS A 202 11.13 -7.87 6.57
C HIS A 202 9.90 -7.78 7.48
N LYS A 203 8.81 -8.50 7.19
CA LYS A 203 7.65 -8.60 8.08
C LYS A 203 7.93 -9.53 9.27
N ASN A 204 8.98 -10.35 9.18
CA ASN A 204 9.53 -11.15 10.28
C ASN A 204 8.48 -12.01 10.99
N VAL A 205 7.54 -12.55 10.21
CA VAL A 205 6.44 -13.40 10.69
C VAL A 205 6.97 -14.66 11.36
N ASP A 206 8.13 -15.16 10.92
CA ASP A 206 8.78 -16.34 11.46
C ASP A 206 9.16 -16.22 12.94
N LEU A 207 9.31 -14.99 13.46
CA LEU A 207 9.57 -14.77 14.89
C LEU A 207 8.41 -15.32 15.74
N ILE A 208 7.17 -14.93 15.42
CA ILE A 208 5.99 -15.35 16.18
C ILE A 208 5.65 -16.81 15.87
N LEU A 209 5.72 -17.21 14.60
CA LEU A 209 5.47 -18.59 14.19
C LEU A 209 6.48 -19.56 14.80
N GLY A 210 7.75 -19.15 14.97
CA GLY A 210 8.76 -19.94 15.65
C GLY A 210 8.51 -20.12 17.16
N MET A 211 7.59 -19.34 17.74
CA MET A 211 7.15 -19.46 19.13
C MET A 211 5.80 -20.18 19.29
N SER A 212 5.22 -20.72 18.21
CA SER A 212 3.88 -21.33 18.20
C SER A 212 3.67 -22.35 19.31
N ASP A 213 4.63 -23.25 19.52
CA ASP A 213 4.49 -24.33 20.50
C ASP A 213 4.49 -23.81 21.93
N ARG A 214 5.32 -22.80 22.22
CA ARG A 214 5.37 -22.16 23.54
C ARG A 214 4.10 -21.36 23.80
N LEU A 215 3.62 -20.64 22.80
CA LEU A 215 2.38 -19.89 22.85
C LEU A 215 1.17 -20.83 23.04
N GLY A 216 1.12 -21.94 22.32
CA GLY A 216 0.07 -22.95 22.44
C GLY A 216 0.05 -23.62 23.81
N LYS A 217 1.22 -23.97 24.38
CA LYS A 217 1.33 -24.48 25.76
C LYS A 217 0.86 -23.46 26.81
N ALA A 218 0.95 -22.17 26.50
CA ALA A 218 0.45 -21.09 27.35
C ALA A 218 -1.03 -20.74 27.08
N GLY A 219 -1.71 -21.47 26.20
CA GLY A 219 -3.13 -21.28 25.88
C GLY A 219 -3.42 -20.29 24.73
N PHE A 220 -2.38 -19.72 24.10
CA PHE A 220 -2.57 -18.74 23.02
C PHE A 220 -2.75 -19.38 21.65
N ARG A 221 -3.59 -18.72 20.84
CA ARG A 221 -3.81 -19.02 19.43
C ARG A 221 -3.15 -17.96 18.55
N ILE A 222 -2.85 -18.30 17.31
CA ILE A 222 -2.30 -17.39 16.31
C ILE A 222 -3.24 -17.35 15.12
N ALA A 223 -3.77 -16.18 14.78
CA ALA A 223 -4.57 -15.99 13.58
C ALA A 223 -3.74 -15.24 12.52
N VAL A 224 -3.49 -15.89 11.38
CA VAL A 224 -2.63 -15.34 10.33
C VAL A 224 -3.47 -14.87 9.14
N VAL A 225 -3.45 -13.56 8.91
CA VAL A 225 -4.18 -12.86 7.85
C VAL A 225 -3.21 -12.41 6.75
N GLY A 226 -3.62 -12.61 5.50
CA GLY A 226 -2.88 -12.21 4.29
C GLY A 226 -1.99 -13.30 3.69
N MET A 227 -1.74 -14.40 4.40
CA MET A 227 -0.95 -15.53 3.93
C MET A 227 -1.77 -16.83 3.88
N PRO A 228 -1.83 -17.54 2.74
CA PRO A 228 -2.37 -18.89 2.72
C PRO A 228 -1.38 -19.87 3.36
N GLY A 229 -1.87 -20.89 4.07
CA GLY A 229 -1.01 -21.91 4.70
C GLY A 229 -0.10 -22.64 3.71
N SER A 230 -0.50 -22.74 2.43
CA SER A 230 0.29 -23.37 1.35
C SER A 230 1.64 -22.70 1.06
N HIS A 231 1.82 -21.43 1.45
CA HIS A 231 3.10 -20.73 1.27
C HIS A 231 4.22 -21.26 2.19
N ILE A 232 3.86 -21.91 3.30
CA ILE A 232 4.80 -22.45 4.30
C ILE A 232 5.03 -23.96 4.11
N PHE A 233 4.08 -24.67 3.49
CA PHE A 233 4.33 -26.05 3.04
C PHE A 233 5.48 -26.12 2.02
N LYS A 234 5.72 -25.06 1.23
CA LYS A 234 6.86 -24.98 0.29
C LYS A 234 8.21 -24.77 0.96
N THR A 235 8.26 -24.23 2.18
CA THR A 235 9.49 -24.08 2.97
C THR A 235 9.76 -25.27 3.89
N GLY A 236 8.95 -26.32 3.82
CA GLY A 236 9.19 -27.60 4.51
C GLY A 236 9.16 -27.52 6.04
N SER A 237 8.60 -26.44 6.62
CA SER A 237 8.57 -26.30 8.07
C SER A 237 7.38 -27.06 8.66
N ALA A 238 7.64 -27.92 9.65
CA ALA A 238 6.63 -28.60 10.50
C ALA A 238 5.64 -27.64 11.22
N ARG A 239 5.79 -26.33 11.02
CA ARG A 239 5.02 -25.24 11.66
C ARG A 239 3.64 -25.04 11.06
N ALA A 240 3.37 -25.55 9.85
CA ALA A 240 2.05 -25.44 9.24
C ALA A 240 0.98 -26.32 9.96
N GLU A 241 1.43 -27.30 10.74
CA GLU A 241 0.57 -28.31 11.39
C GLU A 241 0.31 -28.04 12.89
N ALA A 242 0.84 -26.93 13.44
CA ALA A 242 0.59 -26.59 14.84
C ALA A 242 -0.90 -26.26 15.05
N GLY A 243 -1.58 -27.03 15.90
CA GLY A 243 -3.03 -26.96 16.12
C GLY A 243 -3.55 -25.64 16.71
N ASN A 244 -2.67 -24.73 17.12
CA ASN A 244 -3.02 -23.39 17.62
C ASN A 244 -2.87 -22.29 16.56
N ILE A 245 -2.56 -22.62 15.30
CA ILE A 245 -2.42 -21.64 14.21
C ILE A 245 -3.61 -21.74 13.25
N HIS A 246 -4.27 -20.60 13.04
CA HIS A 246 -5.37 -20.43 12.10
C HIS A 246 -4.92 -19.63 10.87
N TRP A 247 -4.74 -20.31 9.74
CA TRP A 247 -4.39 -19.68 8.46
C TRP A 247 -5.64 -19.16 7.77
N LEU A 248 -5.90 -17.86 7.85
CA LEU A 248 -7.13 -17.25 7.33
C LEU A 248 -7.00 -16.81 5.87
N GLY A 249 -5.78 -16.74 5.32
CA GLY A 249 -5.56 -16.20 3.98
C GLY A 249 -6.02 -14.74 3.89
N ARG A 250 -6.46 -14.30 2.71
CA ARG A 250 -7.05 -12.97 2.54
C ARG A 250 -8.50 -13.00 3.04
N ILE A 251 -8.82 -12.11 3.96
CA ILE A 251 -10.17 -11.88 4.50
C ILE A 251 -10.63 -10.47 4.15
N SER A 252 -11.93 -10.21 4.24
CA SER A 252 -12.52 -8.89 4.05
C SER A 252 -12.19 -7.91 5.19
N ASP A 253 -12.36 -6.61 4.93
CA ASP A 253 -12.21 -5.55 5.92
C ASP A 253 -13.16 -5.76 7.13
N SER A 254 -14.39 -6.22 6.88
CA SER A 254 -15.37 -6.58 7.91
C SER A 254 -14.93 -7.76 8.80
N GLU A 255 -14.36 -8.80 8.19
CA GLU A 255 -13.80 -9.94 8.91
C GLU A 255 -12.57 -9.55 9.73
N LEU A 256 -11.70 -8.69 9.19
CA LEU A 256 -10.53 -8.20 9.90
C LEU A 256 -10.92 -7.32 11.09
N ALA A 257 -11.91 -6.43 10.93
CA ALA A 257 -12.47 -5.62 12.01
C ALA A 257 -12.99 -6.49 13.17
N ALA A 258 -13.80 -7.51 12.87
CA ALA A 258 -14.33 -8.42 13.88
C ALA A 258 -13.20 -9.20 14.57
N LEU A 259 -12.29 -9.77 13.78
CA LEU A 259 -11.14 -10.52 14.30
C LEU A 259 -10.28 -9.67 15.24
N LEU A 260 -9.94 -8.44 14.86
CA LEU A 260 -9.15 -7.54 15.71
C LEU A 260 -9.89 -7.15 17.00
N THR A 261 -11.22 -6.96 16.93
CA THR A 261 -12.06 -6.61 18.09
C THR A 261 -12.12 -7.74 19.13
N ASP A 262 -12.21 -8.97 18.65
CA ASP A 262 -12.42 -10.17 19.47
C ASP A 262 -11.13 -10.96 19.76
N SER A 263 -9.97 -10.38 19.45
CA SER A 263 -8.66 -10.97 19.71
C SER A 263 -7.92 -10.31 20.88
N LEU A 264 -6.83 -10.93 21.35
CA LEU A 264 -5.97 -10.41 22.40
C LEU A 264 -5.20 -9.17 21.94
N CYS A 265 -4.49 -9.30 20.82
CA CYS A 265 -3.64 -8.25 20.28
C CYS A 265 -3.31 -8.50 18.81
N LEU A 266 -2.81 -7.45 18.16
CA LEU A 266 -2.13 -7.53 16.88
C LEU A 266 -0.62 -7.60 17.12
N ALA A 267 0.03 -8.67 16.64
CA ALA A 267 1.47 -8.79 16.59
C ALA A 267 2.00 -8.24 15.25
N PHE A 268 2.91 -7.26 15.35
CA PHE A 268 3.51 -6.58 14.20
C PHE A 268 5.05 -6.61 14.32
N PRO A 269 5.70 -7.77 14.10
CA PRO A 269 7.12 -7.99 14.42
C PRO A 269 8.09 -7.47 13.35
N SER A 270 7.65 -6.57 12.46
CA SER A 270 8.40 -6.11 11.29
C SER A 270 9.76 -5.51 11.65
N LEU A 271 10.79 -5.81 10.85
CA LEU A 271 12.15 -5.27 10.99
C LEU A 271 12.28 -3.85 10.43
N THR A 272 11.47 -3.52 9.42
CA THR A 272 11.44 -2.19 8.79
C THR A 272 10.05 -1.92 8.24
N GLU A 273 9.52 -0.73 8.50
CA GLU A 273 8.23 -0.26 8.02
C GLU A 273 8.36 1.22 7.70
N GLY A 274 7.80 1.65 6.55
CA GLY A 274 7.79 3.06 6.22
C GLY A 274 6.88 3.86 7.15
N PHE A 275 5.65 3.39 7.34
CA PHE A 275 4.65 4.06 8.19
C PHE A 275 4.23 3.21 9.39
N GLY A 276 3.96 1.91 9.17
CA GLY A 276 3.46 1.02 10.22
C GLY A 276 1.94 1.02 10.37
N LEU A 277 1.18 1.09 9.27
CA LEU A 277 -0.27 0.88 9.29
C LEU A 277 -0.60 -0.53 8.75
N PRO A 278 -1.13 -1.44 9.58
CA PRO A 278 -1.46 -2.80 9.18
C PRO A 278 -2.90 -2.97 8.66
N VAL A 279 -3.63 -1.86 8.49
CA VAL A 279 -5.06 -1.77 8.15
C VAL A 279 -5.31 -0.89 6.92
#